data_AF-A0A2M9Q9I6-F1
#
_entry.id   AF-A0A2M9Q9I6-F1
#
_cell.length_a   1.000
_cell.length_b   1.000
_cell.length_c   1.000
_cell.angle_alpha   90.00
_cell.angle_beta   90.00
_cell.angle_gamma   90.00
#
_symmetry.space_group_name_H-M   'P 1'
#
loop_
_entity.id
_entity.type
_entity.pdbx_description
1 polymer ?
#
loop_
_entity_poly.entity_id
_entity_poly.type
_entity_poly.pdbx_seq_one_letter_code
_entity_poly.pdbx_strand_id
1 'polypeptide(L)'
;MKADQFIENKALWEQLEQELLEKQYTIDKEGHYPASIRTTSFVLDAFDLTEVLCHYQQLALLEVFRQELDFETQRYCLSRFTQKQKSLAYLPLLRYYAINLRKYGANFESLTVEELLRTIKELDAETYNNLLKIGSGDLPMNKQRAETDLIYCYANDVLATILIHIKVETEEAYREAMHYLNALLEEDFPKSYSIFYEGESDLVLPIERLPVTPSHHFFAKVLSYPSLHAALVEYSYKAMAEYHFYGDVADEEAAMPGTFAVFGLGLYDKSYSKLIIDYMEICDADHSPPTEYFAKAYVERWGLTPETLPVFAYIVATVPTIPYEPFFEQVMNTDENLQWLEKYMTTPFIELCPVISPEQNERMEEYKDMDVASLLYACFEIVHLNDFTNPKFMRILSPYRERFEEILKELMSL
;
A
#
# COMPACT_ATOMS: atom_id res chain seq x y z
N MET A 1 25.06 25.06 -18.75
CA MET A 1 26.27 24.52 -19.45
C MET A 1 25.95 23.11 -19.87
N LYS A 2 26.48 22.59 -21.00
CA LYS A 2 26.15 21.23 -21.46
C LYS A 2 27.05 20.18 -20.83
N ALA A 3 26.53 18.98 -20.56
CA ALA A 3 27.30 17.85 -20.02
C ALA A 3 28.64 17.58 -20.77
N ASP A 4 28.66 17.69 -22.09
CA ASP A 4 29.86 17.48 -22.93
C ASP A 4 31.07 18.33 -22.47
N GLN A 5 30.83 19.52 -21.91
CA GLN A 5 31.89 20.42 -21.45
C GLN A 5 32.67 19.84 -20.25
N PHE A 6 32.01 19.06 -19.39
CA PHE A 6 32.65 18.38 -18.26
C PHE A 6 33.37 17.11 -18.68
N ILE A 7 32.85 16.42 -19.70
CA ILE A 7 33.47 15.23 -20.29
C ILE A 7 34.81 15.61 -20.92
N GLU A 8 34.84 16.72 -21.64
CA GLU A 8 36.05 17.20 -22.33
C GLU A 8 37.04 17.91 -21.38
N ASN A 9 36.62 18.30 -20.17
CA ASN A 9 37.46 19.03 -19.23
C ASN A 9 37.28 18.55 -17.78
N LYS A 10 38.16 17.63 -17.36
CA LYS A 10 38.19 17.07 -16.01
C LYS A 10 38.31 18.11 -14.89
N ALA A 11 38.96 19.24 -15.13
CA ALA A 11 39.12 20.27 -14.10
C ALA A 11 37.78 20.95 -13.75
N LEU A 12 36.87 21.09 -14.73
CA LEU A 12 35.52 21.60 -14.47
C LEU A 12 34.72 20.61 -13.62
N TRP A 13 34.92 19.31 -13.84
CA TRP A 13 34.31 18.27 -13.01
C TRP A 13 34.83 18.32 -11.57
N GLU A 14 36.15 18.33 -11.36
CA GLU A 14 36.75 18.36 -10.02
C GLU A 14 36.28 19.60 -9.23
N GLN A 15 36.12 20.74 -9.92
CA GLN A 15 35.56 21.95 -9.33
C GLN A 15 34.08 21.79 -8.97
N LEU A 16 33.26 21.24 -9.87
CA LEU A 16 31.84 20.99 -9.61
C LEU A 16 31.67 20.02 -8.43
N GLU A 17 32.44 18.93 -8.40
CA GLU A 17 32.44 17.94 -7.33
C GLU A 17 32.74 18.58 -5.98
N GLN A 18 33.76 19.43 -5.91
CA GLN A 18 34.10 20.15 -4.69
C GLN A 18 32.95 21.08 -4.24
N GLU A 19 32.36 21.85 -5.15
CA GLU A 19 31.24 22.76 -4.82
C GLU A 19 30.00 21.99 -4.33
N LEU A 20 29.73 20.79 -4.90
CA LEU A 20 28.66 19.91 -4.45
C LEU A 20 28.95 19.29 -3.07
N LEU A 21 30.17 18.79 -2.84
CA LEU A 21 30.60 18.22 -1.55
C LEU A 21 30.57 19.27 -0.42
N GLU A 22 30.94 20.51 -0.73
CA GLU A 22 30.88 21.64 0.19
C GLU A 22 29.45 22.19 0.39
N LYS A 23 28.45 21.60 -0.26
CA LYS A 23 27.03 22.03 -0.26
C LYS A 23 26.84 23.49 -0.66
N GLN A 24 27.67 23.97 -1.58
CA GLN A 24 27.59 25.34 -2.11
C GLN A 24 26.70 25.40 -3.35
N TYR A 25 25.43 24.99 -3.21
CA TYR A 25 24.49 25.02 -4.32
C TYR A 25 23.07 25.34 -3.87
N THR A 26 22.26 25.80 -4.83
CA THR A 26 20.82 25.96 -4.68
C THR A 26 20.09 25.20 -5.79
N ILE A 27 18.91 24.68 -5.46
CA ILE A 27 18.01 24.01 -6.41
C ILE A 27 16.89 24.99 -6.75
N ASP A 28 16.84 25.39 -8.01
CA ASP A 28 15.85 26.30 -8.58
C ASP A 28 14.73 25.48 -9.22
N LYS A 29 13.58 25.48 -8.55
CA LYS A 29 12.36 24.74 -8.95
C LYS A 29 11.31 25.66 -9.62
N GLU A 30 11.57 26.98 -9.70
CA GLU A 30 10.60 27.94 -10.25
C GLU A 30 10.80 28.14 -11.76
N GLY A 31 9.81 27.72 -12.56
CA GLY A 31 9.62 28.20 -13.93
C GLY A 31 10.13 27.34 -15.09
N HIS A 32 10.94 26.30 -14.84
CA HIS A 32 11.36 25.35 -15.88
C HIS A 32 11.47 23.93 -15.34
N TYR A 33 10.78 22.99 -15.98
CA TYR A 33 10.99 21.56 -15.81
C TYR A 33 11.97 21.08 -16.89
N PRO A 34 13.06 20.36 -16.54
CA PRO A 34 13.43 19.92 -15.19
C PRO A 34 14.05 21.04 -14.33
N ALA A 35 14.13 20.80 -13.02
CA ALA A 35 14.79 21.70 -12.08
C ALA A 35 16.24 22.01 -12.49
N SER A 36 16.75 23.19 -12.09
CA SER A 36 18.14 23.59 -12.31
C SER A 36 18.90 23.78 -11.01
N ILE A 37 20.21 23.62 -11.09
CA ILE A 37 21.14 23.65 -9.95
C ILE A 37 22.13 24.74 -10.22
N ARG A 38 22.30 25.61 -9.24
CA ARG A 38 23.25 26.71 -9.29
C ARG A 38 24.26 26.50 -8.19
N THR A 39 25.49 26.26 -8.59
CA THR A 39 26.65 26.32 -7.70
C THR A 39 27.29 27.71 -7.83
N THR A 40 28.38 27.96 -7.12
CA THR A 40 29.15 29.21 -7.27
C THR A 40 29.63 29.41 -8.72
N SER A 41 29.97 28.31 -9.40
CA SER A 41 30.62 28.36 -10.71
C SER A 41 29.79 27.82 -11.87
N PHE A 42 28.73 27.05 -11.59
CA PHE A 42 27.99 26.32 -12.61
C PHE A 42 26.48 26.50 -12.49
N VAL A 43 25.82 26.51 -13.66
CA VAL A 43 24.37 26.35 -13.78
C VAL A 43 24.10 25.16 -14.68
N LEU A 44 23.53 24.11 -14.11
CA LEU A 44 23.22 22.84 -14.77
C LEU A 44 21.74 22.53 -14.56
N ASP A 45 21.05 22.09 -15.60
CA ASP A 45 19.77 21.44 -15.37
C ASP A 45 20.00 20.04 -14.76
N ALA A 46 18.94 19.44 -14.20
CA ALA A 46 19.04 18.13 -13.56
C ALA A 46 19.54 17.02 -14.52
N PHE A 47 19.33 17.19 -15.84
CA PHE A 47 19.81 16.23 -16.83
C PHE A 47 21.31 16.35 -17.02
N ASP A 48 21.80 17.57 -17.23
CA ASP A 48 23.23 17.85 -17.36
C ASP A 48 23.98 17.38 -16.11
N LEU A 49 23.47 17.65 -14.89
CA LEU A 49 24.11 17.14 -13.68
C LEU A 49 24.11 15.61 -13.63
N THR A 50 22.97 14.97 -13.93
CA THR A 50 22.89 13.51 -13.93
C THR A 50 23.89 12.91 -14.91
N GLU A 51 23.94 13.41 -16.15
CA GLU A 51 24.88 12.92 -17.18
C GLU A 51 26.34 13.08 -16.72
N VAL A 52 26.69 14.21 -16.08
CA VAL A 52 28.04 14.48 -15.55
C VAL A 52 28.40 13.55 -14.39
N LEU A 53 27.56 13.45 -13.36
CA LEU A 53 27.81 12.57 -12.20
C LEU A 53 27.91 11.10 -12.62
N CYS A 54 27.10 10.68 -13.59
CA CYS A 54 27.13 9.34 -14.14
C CYS A 54 28.41 9.08 -14.94
N HIS A 55 28.86 10.04 -15.76
CA HIS A 55 30.10 9.92 -16.52
C HIS A 55 31.31 9.66 -15.60
N TYR A 56 31.37 10.34 -14.45
CA TYR A 56 32.43 10.20 -13.46
C TYR A 56 32.13 9.17 -12.36
N GLN A 57 31.03 8.41 -12.49
CA GLN A 57 30.59 7.34 -11.57
C GLN A 57 30.46 7.76 -10.09
N GLN A 58 30.06 9.01 -9.83
CA GLN A 58 29.86 9.51 -8.45
C GLN A 58 28.48 9.18 -7.89
N LEU A 59 28.22 7.89 -7.64
CA LEU A 59 26.92 7.41 -7.20
C LEU A 59 26.48 8.01 -5.85
N ALA A 60 27.40 8.20 -4.90
CA ALA A 60 27.07 8.76 -3.58
C ALA A 60 26.58 10.21 -3.66
N LEU A 61 27.23 11.06 -4.47
CA LEU A 61 26.78 12.43 -4.71
C LEU A 61 25.46 12.47 -5.47
N LEU A 62 25.31 11.57 -6.44
CA LEU A 62 24.11 11.44 -7.23
C LEU A 62 22.90 10.99 -6.40
N GLU A 63 23.11 10.11 -5.43
CA GLU A 63 22.10 9.68 -4.47
C GLU A 63 21.64 10.83 -3.57
N VAL A 64 22.58 11.54 -2.94
CA VAL A 64 22.28 12.73 -2.11
C VAL A 64 21.47 13.75 -2.92
N PHE A 65 21.92 14.04 -4.14
CA PHE A 65 21.26 15.03 -4.98
C PHE A 65 19.85 14.58 -5.41
N ARG A 66 19.66 13.30 -5.73
CA ARG A 66 18.34 12.77 -6.07
C ARG A 66 17.36 12.92 -4.93
N GLN A 67 17.77 12.64 -3.70
CA GLN A 67 16.91 12.81 -2.53
C GLN A 67 16.40 14.26 -2.35
N GLU A 68 17.10 15.25 -2.91
CA GLU A 68 16.70 16.66 -2.87
C GLU A 68 15.80 17.08 -4.06
N LEU A 69 15.75 16.27 -5.11
CA LEU A 69 14.87 16.44 -6.26
C LEU A 69 13.49 15.84 -6.03
N ASP A 70 12.46 16.45 -6.63
CA ASP A 70 11.14 15.81 -6.71
C ASP A 70 11.20 14.53 -7.55
N PHE A 71 10.28 13.63 -7.23
CA PHE A 71 10.16 12.31 -7.86
C PHE A 71 10.04 12.40 -9.39
N GLU A 72 9.24 13.32 -9.92
CA GLU A 72 9.03 13.49 -11.37
C GLU A 72 10.31 13.89 -12.10
N THR A 73 11.12 14.78 -11.51
CA THR A 73 12.43 15.15 -12.06
C THR A 73 13.38 13.97 -12.06
N GLN A 74 13.45 13.20 -10.96
CA GLN A 74 14.29 12.00 -10.88
C GLN A 74 13.90 10.96 -11.93
N ARG A 75 12.60 10.68 -12.07
CA ARG A 75 12.00 9.73 -13.02
C ARG A 75 12.38 10.07 -14.47
N TYR A 76 12.28 11.34 -14.84
CA TYR A 76 12.57 11.78 -16.21
C TYR A 76 14.07 11.83 -16.52
N CYS A 77 14.92 12.18 -15.56
CA CYS A 77 16.38 12.08 -15.73
C CYS A 77 16.79 10.64 -16.12
N LEU A 78 16.16 9.65 -15.49
CA LEU A 78 16.45 8.24 -15.73
C LEU A 78 15.90 7.70 -17.05
N SER A 79 14.66 8.04 -17.42
CA SER A 79 14.06 7.55 -18.66
C SER A 79 14.81 8.04 -19.91
N ARG A 80 15.32 9.28 -19.89
CA ARG A 80 16.16 9.80 -20.97
C ARG A 80 17.53 9.09 -21.03
N PHE A 81 18.06 8.75 -19.86
CA PHE A 81 19.35 8.09 -19.73
C PHE A 81 19.34 6.68 -20.35
N THR A 82 18.33 5.88 -20.04
CA THR A 82 18.19 4.51 -20.60
C THR A 82 18.00 4.51 -22.12
N GLN A 83 17.41 5.57 -22.69
CA GLN A 83 17.25 5.73 -24.14
C GLN A 83 18.56 6.09 -24.85
N LYS A 84 19.44 6.89 -24.22
CA LYS A 84 20.64 7.44 -24.86
C LYS A 84 21.93 6.66 -24.57
N GLN A 85 22.04 6.04 -23.39
CA GLN A 85 23.31 5.56 -22.86
C GLN A 85 23.23 4.07 -22.46
N LYS A 86 23.21 3.19 -23.48
CA LYS A 86 23.30 1.74 -23.31
C LYS A 86 24.76 1.27 -23.29
N SER A 87 25.51 1.65 -22.24
CA SER A 87 26.91 1.26 -22.05
C SER A 87 27.11 0.53 -20.73
N LEU A 88 28.02 -0.46 -20.72
CA LEU A 88 28.42 -1.19 -19.52
C LEU A 88 28.94 -0.28 -18.40
N ALA A 89 29.51 0.88 -18.76
CA ALA A 89 30.00 1.89 -17.81
C ALA A 89 28.93 2.39 -16.83
N TYR A 90 27.65 2.24 -17.19
CA TYR A 90 26.51 2.72 -16.42
C TYR A 90 25.72 1.61 -15.71
N LEU A 91 26.21 0.36 -15.79
CA LEU A 91 25.59 -0.78 -15.13
C LEU A 91 25.35 -0.57 -13.62
N PRO A 92 26.29 0.01 -12.83
CA PRO A 92 26.04 0.27 -11.41
C PRO A 92 24.82 1.17 -11.15
N LEU A 93 24.61 2.15 -12.02
CA LEU A 93 23.49 3.09 -11.92
C LEU A 93 22.15 2.42 -12.23
N LEU A 94 22.11 1.63 -13.31
CA LEU A 94 20.90 0.90 -13.70
C LEU A 94 20.48 -0.08 -12.59
N ARG A 95 21.45 -0.76 -11.97
CA ARG A 95 21.22 -1.63 -10.81
C ARG A 95 20.63 -0.84 -9.64
N TYR A 96 21.28 0.26 -9.25
CA TYR A 96 20.84 1.12 -8.16
C TYR A 96 19.36 1.52 -8.34
N TYR A 97 18.98 1.95 -9.55
CA TYR A 97 17.61 2.38 -9.80
C TYR A 97 16.61 1.24 -9.86
N ALA A 98 16.96 0.10 -10.45
CA ALA A 98 16.08 -1.06 -10.45
C ALA A 98 15.74 -1.48 -9.01
N ILE A 99 16.72 -1.42 -8.10
CA ILE A 99 16.53 -1.72 -6.67
C ILE A 99 15.69 -0.63 -5.98
N ASN A 100 16.07 0.64 -6.13
CA ASN A 100 15.40 1.74 -5.42
C ASN A 100 13.95 1.97 -5.89
N LEU A 101 13.70 1.92 -7.20
CA LEU A 101 12.33 2.02 -7.71
C LEU A 101 11.48 0.83 -7.25
N ARG A 102 12.05 -0.37 -7.15
CA ARG A 102 11.31 -1.50 -6.61
C ARG A 102 10.94 -1.29 -5.14
N LYS A 103 11.84 -0.73 -4.34
CA LYS A 103 11.64 -0.53 -2.90
C LYS A 103 10.73 0.65 -2.57
N TYR A 104 10.88 1.75 -3.30
CA TYR A 104 10.31 3.06 -2.94
C TYR A 104 9.46 3.71 -4.04
N GLY A 105 9.41 3.12 -5.25
CA GLY A 105 8.62 3.65 -6.37
C GLY A 105 7.14 3.30 -6.27
N ALA A 106 6.30 4.12 -6.88
CA ALA A 106 4.85 3.90 -6.98
C ALA A 106 4.48 3.19 -8.30
N ASN A 107 3.34 2.49 -8.35
CA ASN A 107 3.04 1.52 -9.41
C ASN A 107 2.66 2.10 -10.80
N PHE A 108 2.49 3.42 -10.95
CA PHE A 108 1.89 4.07 -12.14
C PHE A 108 2.90 4.64 -13.17
N GLU A 109 4.09 4.03 -13.30
CA GLU A 109 5.23 4.62 -14.02
C GLU A 109 5.34 4.27 -15.52
N SER A 110 5.89 5.20 -16.32
CA SER A 110 6.27 4.98 -17.74
C SER A 110 7.67 4.38 -17.92
N LEU A 111 8.46 4.28 -16.85
CA LEU A 111 9.74 3.58 -16.81
C LEU A 111 9.60 2.54 -15.70
N THR A 112 9.46 1.27 -16.05
CA THR A 112 9.22 0.24 -15.03
C THR A 112 10.53 -0.42 -14.61
N VAL A 113 10.53 -1.03 -13.43
CA VAL A 113 11.65 -1.87 -12.97
C VAL A 113 11.98 -2.94 -14.03
N GLU A 114 10.97 -3.49 -14.71
CA GLU A 114 11.12 -4.48 -15.78
C GLU A 114 11.87 -3.90 -16.99
N GLU A 115 11.64 -2.64 -17.35
CA GLU A 115 12.40 -1.98 -18.42
C GLU A 115 13.87 -1.78 -18.08
N LEU A 116 14.17 -1.43 -16.83
CA LEU A 116 15.53 -1.34 -16.31
C LEU A 116 16.21 -2.69 -16.29
N LEU A 117 15.53 -3.73 -15.80
CA LEU A 117 16.04 -5.10 -15.79
C LEU A 117 16.28 -5.64 -17.21
N ARG A 118 15.40 -5.33 -18.16
CA ARG A 118 15.61 -5.64 -19.59
C ARG A 118 16.86 -4.95 -20.14
N THR A 119 17.06 -3.68 -19.82
CA THR A 119 18.25 -2.92 -20.24
C THR A 119 19.52 -3.52 -19.62
N ILE A 120 19.49 -3.88 -18.33
CA ILE A 120 20.60 -4.56 -17.65
C ILE A 120 20.92 -5.89 -18.35
N LYS A 121 19.89 -6.68 -18.69
CA LYS A 121 20.07 -7.95 -19.41
C LYS A 121 20.74 -7.78 -20.78
N GLU A 122 20.38 -6.74 -21.53
CA GLU A 122 21.00 -6.42 -22.82
C GLU A 122 22.48 -6.04 -22.67
N LEU A 123 22.86 -5.40 -21.56
CA LEU A 123 24.22 -4.93 -21.29
C LEU A 123 25.12 -5.98 -20.66
N ASP A 124 24.61 -6.70 -19.66
CA ASP A 124 25.32 -7.72 -18.90
C ASP A 124 24.37 -8.78 -18.34
N ALA A 125 24.31 -9.91 -19.06
CA ALA A 125 23.47 -11.03 -18.68
C ALA A 125 23.89 -11.65 -17.33
N GLU A 126 25.16 -11.58 -16.96
CA GLU A 126 25.63 -12.12 -15.67
C GLU A 126 25.05 -11.33 -14.50
N THR A 127 25.15 -10.00 -14.52
CA THR A 127 24.50 -9.14 -13.52
C THR A 127 23.00 -9.33 -13.47
N TYR A 128 22.33 -9.37 -14.62
CA TYR A 128 20.88 -9.65 -14.67
C TYR A 128 20.54 -10.97 -13.96
N ASN A 129 21.25 -12.05 -14.31
CA ASN A 129 21.02 -13.36 -13.71
C ASN A 129 21.31 -13.37 -12.20
N ASN A 130 22.32 -12.62 -11.74
CA ASN A 130 22.61 -12.46 -10.32
C ASN A 130 21.47 -11.72 -9.60
N LEU A 131 20.92 -10.64 -10.16
CA LEU A 131 19.76 -9.94 -9.58
C LEU A 131 18.55 -10.87 -9.44
N LEU A 132 18.30 -11.72 -10.43
CA LEU A 132 17.21 -12.70 -10.34
C LEU A 132 17.46 -13.80 -9.30
N LYS A 133 18.72 -14.17 -9.11
CA LYS A 133 19.11 -15.33 -8.29
C LYS A 133 19.38 -15.00 -6.83
N ILE A 134 19.90 -13.82 -6.52
CA ILE A 134 20.31 -13.42 -5.16
C ILE A 134 19.80 -12.02 -4.77
N GLY A 135 18.92 -11.41 -5.56
CA GLY A 135 18.42 -10.06 -5.30
C GLY A 135 19.50 -8.99 -5.42
N SER A 136 19.38 -7.92 -4.64
CA SER A 136 20.33 -6.80 -4.61
C SER A 136 21.70 -7.21 -4.08
N GLY A 137 21.72 -8.17 -3.16
CA GLY A 137 22.86 -8.52 -2.32
C GLY A 137 22.85 -7.85 -0.93
N ASP A 138 21.88 -6.98 -0.66
CA ASP A 138 21.80 -6.20 0.60
C ASP A 138 21.08 -6.97 1.71
N LEU A 139 20.16 -7.87 1.35
CA LEU A 139 19.47 -8.71 2.32
C LEU A 139 20.45 -9.67 3.02
N PRO A 140 20.44 -9.74 4.37
CA PRO A 140 21.18 -10.76 5.09
C PRO A 140 20.79 -12.18 4.63
N MET A 141 21.75 -13.09 4.50
CA MET A 141 21.52 -14.44 3.96
C MET A 141 20.41 -15.20 4.72
N ASN A 142 20.32 -15.03 6.04
CA ASN A 142 19.30 -15.64 6.90
C ASN A 142 17.90 -14.99 6.78
N LYS A 143 17.80 -13.83 6.13
CA LYS A 143 16.54 -13.15 5.79
C LYS A 143 16.16 -13.43 4.33
N GLN A 144 17.15 -13.61 3.45
CA GLN A 144 16.94 -14.04 2.07
C GLN A 144 16.47 -15.49 1.96
N ARG A 145 16.94 -16.39 2.84
CA ARG A 145 16.59 -17.81 2.79
C ARG A 145 16.46 -18.41 4.18
N ALA A 146 15.42 -19.20 4.38
CA ALA A 146 15.27 -20.09 5.51
C ALA A 146 14.91 -21.50 5.02
N GLU A 147 15.54 -22.52 5.57
CA GLU A 147 15.24 -23.91 5.21
C GLU A 147 15.35 -24.82 6.43
N THR A 148 14.31 -25.61 6.66
CA THR A 148 14.22 -26.63 7.70
C THR A 148 13.64 -27.92 7.10
N ASP A 149 13.40 -28.93 7.92
CA ASP A 149 12.67 -30.13 7.50
C ASP A 149 11.18 -29.82 7.19
N LEU A 150 10.65 -28.70 7.70
CA LEU A 150 9.25 -28.32 7.59
C LEU A 150 8.99 -27.31 6.46
N ILE A 151 9.93 -26.41 6.19
CA ILE A 151 9.73 -25.32 5.22
C ILE A 151 10.95 -25.07 4.34
N TYR A 152 10.70 -24.39 3.23
CA TYR A 152 11.68 -23.67 2.43
C TYR A 152 11.12 -22.29 2.10
N CYS A 153 11.81 -21.23 2.54
CA CYS A 153 11.47 -19.86 2.22
C CYS A 153 12.61 -19.17 1.49
N TYR A 154 12.28 -18.32 0.53
CA TYR A 154 13.26 -17.54 -0.23
C TYR A 154 12.68 -16.18 -0.63
N ALA A 155 13.44 -15.10 -0.46
CA ALA A 155 13.04 -13.75 -0.82
C ALA A 155 14.02 -13.11 -1.81
N ASN A 156 13.48 -12.36 -2.77
CA ASN A 156 14.24 -11.54 -3.70
C ASN A 156 13.65 -10.12 -3.69
N ASP A 157 14.43 -9.16 -3.21
CA ASP A 157 14.05 -7.75 -3.06
C ASP A 157 14.09 -6.95 -4.38
N VAL A 158 14.81 -7.42 -5.40
CA VAL A 158 14.79 -6.81 -6.73
C VAL A 158 13.52 -7.18 -7.48
N LEU A 159 13.08 -8.43 -7.29
CA LEU A 159 11.84 -8.94 -7.87
C LEU A 159 10.62 -8.62 -7.00
N ALA A 160 10.84 -8.23 -5.74
CA ALA A 160 9.80 -8.14 -4.70
C ALA A 160 8.97 -9.41 -4.61
N THR A 161 9.65 -10.55 -4.49
CA THR A 161 9.01 -11.87 -4.42
C THR A 161 9.42 -12.60 -3.16
N ILE A 162 8.47 -13.31 -2.57
CA ILE A 162 8.67 -14.16 -1.40
C ILE A 162 8.08 -15.54 -1.73
N LEU A 163 8.92 -16.56 -1.82
CA LEU A 163 8.50 -17.94 -1.92
C LEU A 163 8.39 -18.53 -0.51
N ILE A 164 7.24 -19.16 -0.23
CA ILE A 164 6.96 -19.91 1.00
C ILE A 164 6.51 -21.30 0.59
N HIS A 165 7.37 -22.30 0.77
CA HIS A 165 7.05 -23.70 0.55
C HIS A 165 6.95 -24.44 1.88
N ILE A 166 5.74 -24.92 2.18
CA ILE A 166 5.44 -25.77 3.33
C ILE A 166 5.63 -27.23 2.89
N LYS A 167 6.71 -27.87 3.38
CA LYS A 167 7.06 -29.26 3.05
C LYS A 167 6.20 -30.27 3.81
N VAL A 168 5.77 -29.91 5.02
CA VAL A 168 4.97 -30.75 5.91
C VAL A 168 3.86 -29.92 6.53
N GLU A 169 2.61 -30.22 6.17
CA GLU A 169 1.42 -29.45 6.51
C GLU A 169 1.08 -29.50 8.01
N THR A 170 1.77 -28.71 8.83
CA THR A 170 1.62 -28.67 10.29
C THR A 170 1.62 -27.25 10.80
N GLU A 171 0.99 -27.02 11.96
CA GLU A 171 0.99 -25.70 12.63
C GLU A 171 2.40 -25.14 12.83
N GLU A 172 3.38 -26.01 13.14
CA GLU A 172 4.77 -25.61 13.33
C GLU A 172 5.43 -25.12 12.03
N ALA A 173 5.12 -25.73 10.88
CA ALA A 173 5.63 -25.25 9.60
C ALA A 173 5.14 -23.83 9.29
N TYR A 174 3.85 -23.54 9.54
CA TYR A 174 3.29 -22.19 9.39
C TYR A 174 3.86 -21.21 10.42
N ARG A 175 4.18 -21.67 11.64
CA ARG A 175 4.87 -20.85 12.65
C ARG A 175 6.26 -20.43 12.15
N GLU A 176 7.05 -21.36 11.64
CA GLU A 176 8.37 -21.07 11.08
C GLU A 176 8.27 -20.12 9.88
N ALA A 177 7.30 -20.33 8.99
CA ALA A 177 7.07 -19.47 7.84
C ALA A 177 6.67 -18.03 8.25
N MET A 178 5.77 -17.89 9.23
CA MET A 178 5.39 -16.57 9.76
C MET A 178 6.54 -15.87 10.47
N HIS A 179 7.36 -16.60 11.25
CA HIS A 179 8.56 -16.03 11.85
C HIS A 179 9.51 -15.51 10.75
N TYR A 180 9.75 -16.30 9.69
CA TYR A 180 10.57 -15.86 8.57
C TYR A 180 10.01 -14.59 7.93
N LEU A 181 8.72 -14.55 7.64
CA LEU A 181 8.06 -13.43 6.98
C LEU A 181 8.12 -12.14 7.84
N ASN A 182 7.80 -12.23 9.13
CA ASN A 182 7.89 -11.09 10.05
C ASN A 182 9.32 -10.60 10.22
N ALA A 183 10.31 -11.50 10.21
CA ALA A 183 11.71 -11.15 10.28
C ALA A 183 12.19 -10.48 8.98
N LEU A 184 11.73 -10.92 7.80
CA LEU A 184 12.05 -10.30 6.52
C LEU A 184 11.54 -8.86 6.44
N LEU A 185 10.31 -8.60 6.91
CA LEU A 185 9.70 -7.27 6.87
C LEU A 185 10.27 -6.26 7.89
N GLU A 186 11.19 -6.69 8.77
CA GLU A 186 12.02 -5.77 9.56
C GLU A 186 13.15 -5.15 8.75
N GLU A 187 13.55 -5.82 7.67
CA GLU A 187 14.54 -5.31 6.74
C GLU A 187 13.88 -4.31 5.77
N ASP A 188 14.73 -3.59 5.04
CA ASP A 188 14.32 -2.67 3.97
C ASP A 188 13.90 -3.46 2.70
N PHE A 189 12.86 -4.27 2.84
CA PHE A 189 12.23 -5.03 1.76
C PHE A 189 11.13 -4.19 1.07
N PRO A 190 10.91 -4.35 -0.25
CA PRO A 190 9.83 -3.66 -0.96
C PRO A 190 8.48 -3.79 -0.25
N LYS A 191 7.71 -2.70 -0.23
CA LYS A 191 6.38 -2.67 0.38
C LYS A 191 5.30 -3.26 -0.52
N SER A 192 5.46 -3.20 -1.84
CA SER A 192 4.67 -4.00 -2.79
C SER A 192 5.43 -5.27 -3.14
N TYR A 193 4.83 -6.46 -2.95
CA TYR A 193 5.47 -7.74 -3.20
C TYR A 193 4.48 -8.87 -3.50
N SER A 194 4.94 -9.91 -4.19
CA SER A 194 4.18 -11.14 -4.43
C SER A 194 4.60 -12.24 -3.46
N ILE A 195 3.65 -12.96 -2.88
CA ILE A 195 3.92 -14.23 -2.20
C ILE A 195 3.60 -15.38 -3.14
N PHE A 196 4.57 -16.27 -3.35
CA PHE A 196 4.36 -17.57 -3.98
C PHE A 196 4.26 -18.61 -2.87
N TYR A 197 3.07 -19.16 -2.68
CA TYR A 197 2.79 -20.16 -1.65
C TYR A 197 2.67 -21.55 -2.28
N GLU A 198 3.47 -22.48 -1.77
CA GLU A 198 3.44 -23.90 -2.11
C GLU A 198 3.14 -24.71 -0.84
N GLY A 199 1.89 -25.14 -0.66
CA GLY A 199 1.47 -25.98 0.47
C GLY A 199 0.20 -26.76 0.11
N GLU A 200 -0.27 -27.64 1.00
CA GLU A 200 -1.41 -28.52 0.69
C GLU A 200 -2.77 -27.85 0.90
N SER A 201 -2.84 -26.82 1.76
CA SER A 201 -4.08 -26.10 2.05
C SER A 201 -4.61 -25.27 0.88
N ASP A 202 -5.90 -25.44 0.60
CA ASP A 202 -6.72 -24.67 -0.33
C ASP A 202 -7.69 -23.69 0.36
N LEU A 203 -7.55 -23.51 1.68
CA LEU A 203 -8.41 -22.61 2.46
C LEU A 203 -8.42 -21.19 1.90
N VAL A 204 -9.59 -20.56 1.94
CA VAL A 204 -9.82 -19.15 1.64
C VAL A 204 -10.73 -18.55 2.70
N LEU A 205 -10.66 -17.23 2.88
CA LEU A 205 -11.57 -16.48 3.75
C LEU A 205 -13.00 -16.53 3.19
N PRO A 206 -14.03 -16.56 4.06
CA PRO A 206 -15.42 -16.54 3.64
C PRO A 206 -15.86 -15.11 3.28
N ILE A 207 -15.18 -14.48 2.32
CA ILE A 207 -15.48 -13.13 1.81
C ILE A 207 -15.75 -13.26 0.31
N GLU A 208 -16.98 -12.94 -0.09
CA GLU A 208 -17.40 -12.99 -1.49
C GLU A 208 -16.56 -12.01 -2.33
N ARG A 209 -16.20 -12.39 -3.56
CA ARG A 209 -15.41 -11.57 -4.52
C ARG A 209 -13.98 -11.23 -4.09
N LEU A 210 -13.51 -11.72 -2.95
CA LEU A 210 -12.12 -11.53 -2.55
C LEU A 210 -11.18 -12.32 -3.50
N PRO A 211 -10.08 -11.72 -4.01
CA PRO A 211 -9.17 -12.39 -4.94
C PRO A 211 -8.61 -13.69 -4.36
N VAL A 212 -8.64 -14.78 -5.14
CA VAL A 212 -8.11 -16.08 -4.73
C VAL A 212 -6.69 -16.23 -5.26
N THR A 213 -5.72 -15.90 -4.41
CA THR A 213 -4.29 -15.89 -4.75
C THR A 213 -3.48 -16.77 -3.81
N PRO A 214 -2.20 -17.06 -4.12
CA PRO A 214 -1.33 -17.78 -3.20
C PRO A 214 -1.19 -17.07 -1.83
N SER A 215 -1.09 -15.73 -1.81
CA SER A 215 -1.12 -14.95 -0.56
C SER A 215 -2.39 -15.25 0.26
N HIS A 216 -3.55 -15.24 -0.39
CA HIS A 216 -4.83 -15.53 0.27
C HIS A 216 -4.83 -16.91 0.93
N HIS A 217 -4.42 -17.95 0.19
CA HIS A 217 -4.37 -19.31 0.71
C HIS A 217 -3.44 -19.46 1.91
N PHE A 218 -2.24 -18.86 1.85
CA PHE A 218 -1.29 -18.87 2.95
C PHE A 218 -1.89 -18.26 4.21
N PHE A 219 -2.43 -17.03 4.14
CA PHE A 219 -2.96 -16.35 5.33
C PHE A 219 -4.25 -16.99 5.86
N ALA A 220 -5.14 -17.50 4.98
CA ALA A 220 -6.31 -18.25 5.41
C ALA A 220 -5.92 -19.53 6.18
N LYS A 221 -4.84 -20.20 5.75
CA LYS A 221 -4.31 -21.36 6.46
C LYS A 221 -3.66 -20.99 7.79
N VAL A 222 -2.84 -19.95 7.84
CA VAL A 222 -2.25 -19.46 9.11
C VAL A 222 -3.37 -19.08 10.10
N LEU A 223 -4.42 -18.40 9.63
CA LEU A 223 -5.58 -18.02 10.45
C LEU A 223 -6.28 -19.22 11.09
N SER A 224 -6.27 -20.39 10.43
CA SER A 224 -6.87 -21.61 10.99
C SER A 224 -6.20 -22.11 12.27
N TYR A 225 -5.01 -21.59 12.62
CA TYR A 225 -4.28 -21.89 13.85
C TYR A 225 -4.34 -20.69 14.82
N PRO A 226 -5.19 -20.73 15.86
CA PRO A 226 -5.33 -19.61 16.80
C PRO A 226 -4.02 -19.21 17.51
N SER A 227 -3.08 -20.14 17.67
CA SER A 227 -1.77 -19.86 18.27
C SER A 227 -0.86 -18.98 17.40
N LEU A 228 -1.21 -18.74 16.13
CA LEU A 228 -0.47 -17.92 15.17
C LEU A 228 -1.07 -16.53 14.98
N HIS A 229 -2.21 -16.22 15.61
CA HIS A 229 -2.90 -14.94 15.40
C HIS A 229 -2.05 -13.74 15.82
N ALA A 230 -1.26 -13.86 16.89
CA ALA A 230 -0.31 -12.81 17.27
C ALA A 230 0.73 -12.52 16.18
N ALA A 231 1.19 -13.56 15.46
CA ALA A 231 2.12 -13.39 14.35
C ALA A 231 1.44 -12.75 13.13
N LEU A 232 0.15 -13.02 12.90
CA LEU A 232 -0.63 -12.34 11.86
C LEU A 232 -0.82 -10.85 12.17
N VAL A 233 -1.10 -10.48 13.43
CA VAL A 233 -1.20 -9.08 13.85
C VAL A 233 0.13 -8.36 13.63
N GLU A 234 1.24 -8.98 14.05
CA GLU A 234 2.59 -8.44 13.82
C GLU A 234 2.89 -8.25 12.33
N TYR A 235 2.57 -9.26 11.51
CA TYR A 235 2.69 -9.17 10.06
C TYR A 235 1.92 -7.99 9.49
N SER A 236 0.63 -7.86 9.85
CA SER A 236 -0.23 -6.78 9.35
C SER A 236 0.40 -5.41 9.60
N TYR A 237 0.84 -5.12 10.83
CA TYR A 237 1.45 -3.81 11.13
C TYR A 237 2.79 -3.57 10.43
N LYS A 238 3.57 -4.63 10.13
CA LYS A 238 4.81 -4.50 9.35
C LYS A 238 4.57 -4.31 7.85
N ALA A 239 3.49 -4.91 7.34
CA ALA A 239 3.16 -4.99 5.92
C ALA A 239 2.40 -3.76 5.41
N MET A 240 1.45 -3.22 6.19
CA MET A 240 0.58 -2.11 5.77
C MET A 240 1.41 -0.87 5.39
N ALA A 241 1.18 -0.37 4.19
CA ALA A 241 1.75 0.86 3.68
C ALA A 241 0.84 1.43 2.59
N GLU A 242 0.45 2.70 2.71
CA GLU A 242 -0.40 3.39 1.75
C GLU A 242 0.19 3.32 0.33
N TYR A 243 -0.65 3.17 -0.69
CA TYR A 243 -0.29 3.03 -2.12
C TYR A 243 0.57 1.80 -2.49
N HIS A 244 0.70 0.81 -1.60
CA HIS A 244 1.42 -0.44 -1.88
C HIS A 244 0.47 -1.65 -1.92
N PHE A 245 0.72 -2.57 -2.85
CA PHE A 245 -0.19 -3.67 -3.17
C PHE A 245 0.53 -5.01 -3.32
N TYR A 246 -0.19 -6.10 -3.07
CA TYR A 246 0.29 -7.45 -3.38
C TYR A 246 0.49 -7.61 -4.89
N GLY A 247 1.67 -8.07 -5.30
CA GLY A 247 1.98 -8.30 -6.71
C GLY A 247 1.44 -9.63 -7.25
N ASP A 248 0.83 -10.49 -6.42
CA ASP A 248 0.11 -11.69 -6.86
C ASP A 248 -1.41 -11.47 -7.01
N VAL A 249 -1.88 -10.23 -6.82
CA VAL A 249 -3.26 -9.79 -7.02
C VAL A 249 -3.33 -8.93 -8.29
N ALA A 250 -4.42 -9.05 -9.06
CA ALA A 250 -4.62 -8.23 -10.26
C ALA A 250 -4.82 -6.75 -9.89
N ASP A 251 -4.39 -5.83 -10.76
CA ASP A 251 -4.47 -4.38 -10.50
C ASP A 251 -5.92 -3.91 -10.29
N GLU A 252 -6.90 -4.51 -10.98
CA GLU A 252 -8.32 -4.18 -10.81
C GLU A 252 -8.92 -4.67 -9.49
N GLU A 253 -8.22 -5.56 -8.78
CA GLU A 253 -8.63 -6.10 -7.49
C GLU A 253 -7.58 -5.82 -6.40
N ALA A 254 -6.78 -4.76 -6.60
CA ALA A 254 -5.60 -4.47 -5.80
C ALA A 254 -5.88 -4.54 -4.29
N ALA A 255 -4.95 -5.18 -3.58
CA ALA A 255 -5.06 -5.45 -2.16
C ALA A 255 -3.75 -5.08 -1.46
N MET A 256 -3.81 -4.23 -0.44
CA MET A 256 -2.65 -3.83 0.33
C MET A 256 -2.03 -5.02 1.09
N PRO A 257 -0.69 -5.17 1.16
CA PRO A 257 -0.10 -6.18 2.00
C PRO A 257 -0.59 -6.08 3.46
N GLY A 258 -1.18 -7.18 3.93
CA GLY A 258 -1.95 -7.21 5.18
C GLY A 258 -3.45 -7.52 5.00
N THR A 259 -4.07 -7.24 3.84
CA THR A 259 -5.52 -7.40 3.61
C THR A 259 -6.06 -8.74 4.11
N PHE A 260 -5.52 -9.87 3.61
CA PHE A 260 -5.99 -11.20 3.98
C PHE A 260 -5.83 -11.51 5.48
N ALA A 261 -4.73 -11.05 6.10
CA ALA A 261 -4.49 -11.26 7.53
C ALA A 261 -5.47 -10.44 8.38
N VAL A 262 -5.62 -9.15 8.08
CA VAL A 262 -6.51 -8.24 8.81
C VAL A 262 -7.96 -8.68 8.68
N PHE A 263 -8.43 -8.95 7.46
CA PHE A 263 -9.81 -9.36 7.23
C PHE A 263 -10.12 -10.71 7.88
N GLY A 264 -9.20 -11.66 7.77
CA GLY A 264 -9.32 -12.95 8.44
C GLY A 264 -9.45 -12.82 9.96
N LEU A 265 -8.56 -12.05 10.59
CA LEU A 265 -8.63 -11.78 12.03
C LEU A 265 -9.92 -11.05 12.42
N GLY A 266 -10.33 -10.04 11.64
CA GLY A 266 -11.54 -9.27 11.88
C GLY A 266 -12.84 -10.08 11.80
N LEU A 267 -12.88 -11.14 10.98
CA LEU A 267 -14.00 -12.08 10.95
C LEU A 267 -13.89 -13.19 12.01
N TYR A 268 -12.69 -13.41 12.55
CA TYR A 268 -12.44 -14.41 13.57
C TYR A 268 -12.93 -13.95 14.96
N ASP A 269 -12.49 -12.77 15.42
CA ASP A 269 -12.85 -12.22 16.74
C ASP A 269 -12.96 -10.69 16.73
N LYS A 270 -13.94 -10.14 17.45
CA LYS A 270 -14.16 -8.68 17.58
C LYS A 270 -13.02 -7.96 18.32
N SER A 271 -12.15 -8.68 19.04
CA SER A 271 -10.99 -8.08 19.69
C SER A 271 -10.02 -7.41 18.71
N TYR A 272 -10.12 -7.76 17.42
CA TYR A 272 -9.29 -7.19 16.35
C TYR A 272 -9.86 -5.91 15.73
N SER A 273 -10.93 -5.31 16.29
CA SER A 273 -11.51 -4.05 15.77
C SER A 273 -10.50 -2.92 15.59
N LYS A 274 -9.51 -2.80 16.49
CA LYS A 274 -8.43 -1.80 16.33
C LYS A 274 -7.61 -2.04 15.07
N LEU A 275 -7.26 -3.29 14.78
CA LEU A 275 -6.48 -3.65 13.60
C LEU A 275 -7.26 -3.36 12.31
N ILE A 276 -8.58 -3.62 12.30
CA ILE A 276 -9.45 -3.26 11.17
C ILE A 276 -9.42 -1.74 10.94
N ILE A 277 -9.61 -0.95 12.00
CA ILE A 277 -9.64 0.51 11.92
C ILE A 277 -8.30 1.07 11.45
N ASP A 278 -7.19 0.58 12.00
CA ASP A 278 -5.84 1.00 11.57
C ASP A 278 -5.58 0.65 10.12
N TYR A 279 -6.02 -0.54 9.68
CA TYR A 279 -5.93 -0.92 8.27
C TYR A 279 -6.74 0.01 7.38
N MET A 280 -7.99 0.30 7.74
CA MET A 280 -8.86 1.18 6.94
C MET A 280 -8.34 2.62 6.87
N GLU A 281 -7.59 3.08 7.88
CA GLU A 281 -6.96 4.40 7.87
C GLU A 281 -5.77 4.48 6.89
N ILE A 282 -5.00 3.40 6.76
CA ILE A 282 -3.80 3.34 5.91
C ILE A 282 -4.14 2.91 4.48
N CYS A 283 -5.18 2.08 4.32
CA CYS A 283 -5.57 1.54 3.03
C CYS A 283 -6.12 2.64 2.13
N ASP A 284 -5.53 2.79 0.96
CA ASP A 284 -6.11 3.56 -0.12
C ASP A 284 -7.33 2.81 -0.66
N ALA A 285 -8.50 3.08 -0.07
CA ALA A 285 -9.74 2.38 -0.38
C ALA A 285 -10.27 2.73 -1.78
N ASP A 286 -9.93 3.91 -2.33
CA ASP A 286 -10.24 4.30 -3.73
C ASP A 286 -9.67 3.31 -4.74
N HIS A 287 -8.52 2.73 -4.41
CA HIS A 287 -7.82 1.78 -5.27
C HIS A 287 -7.81 0.36 -4.68
N SER A 288 -8.61 0.07 -3.64
CA SER A 288 -8.65 -1.25 -2.98
C SER A 288 -10.07 -1.81 -2.84
N PRO A 289 -10.65 -2.39 -3.91
CA PRO A 289 -11.99 -3.00 -3.90
C PRO A 289 -12.25 -4.03 -2.78
N PRO A 290 -11.26 -4.82 -2.29
CA PRO A 290 -11.46 -5.74 -1.17
C PRO A 290 -12.08 -5.12 0.09
N THR A 291 -11.88 -3.82 0.32
CA THR A 291 -12.45 -3.09 1.47
C THR A 291 -13.98 -3.05 1.42
N GLU A 292 -14.56 -2.91 0.22
CA GLU A 292 -16.01 -2.98 -0.01
C GLU A 292 -16.56 -4.36 0.34
N TYR A 293 -15.87 -5.42 -0.11
CA TYR A 293 -16.30 -6.80 0.09
C TYR A 293 -16.25 -7.21 1.56
N PHE A 294 -15.23 -6.69 2.27
CA PHE A 294 -15.10 -6.89 3.69
C PHE A 294 -16.23 -6.25 4.50
N ALA A 295 -16.72 -5.07 4.10
CA ALA A 295 -17.82 -4.39 4.79
C ALA A 295 -19.08 -5.28 4.90
N LYS A 296 -19.46 -5.93 3.80
CA LYS A 296 -20.56 -6.90 3.78
C LYS A 296 -20.26 -8.12 4.66
N ALA A 297 -19.10 -8.76 4.45
CA ALA A 297 -18.74 -9.96 5.21
C ALA A 297 -18.66 -9.71 6.73
N TYR A 298 -18.24 -8.51 7.13
CA TYR A 298 -18.21 -8.09 8.53
C TYR A 298 -19.61 -8.04 9.14
N VAL A 299 -20.58 -7.45 8.44
CA VAL A 299 -21.98 -7.39 8.89
C VAL A 299 -22.65 -8.77 8.83
N GLU A 300 -22.37 -9.60 7.82
CA GLU A 300 -22.87 -10.98 7.77
C GLU A 300 -22.36 -11.82 8.95
N ARG A 301 -21.11 -11.61 9.35
CA ARG A 301 -20.47 -12.33 10.45
C ARG A 301 -20.99 -11.90 11.81
N TRP A 302 -21.08 -10.60 12.05
CA TRP A 302 -21.28 -10.05 13.40
C TRP A 302 -22.64 -9.40 13.62
N GLY A 303 -23.38 -9.10 12.55
CA GLY A 303 -24.51 -8.19 12.58
C GLY A 303 -24.12 -6.77 13.03
N LEU A 304 -25.12 -5.93 13.21
CA LEU A 304 -24.95 -4.60 13.81
C LEU A 304 -25.34 -4.70 15.29
N THR A 305 -24.36 -4.46 16.15
CA THR A 305 -24.46 -4.48 17.61
C THR A 305 -23.76 -3.24 18.16
N PRO A 306 -23.88 -2.90 19.45
CA PRO A 306 -23.18 -1.75 20.03
C PRO A 306 -21.67 -1.77 19.80
N GLU A 307 -21.08 -2.97 19.75
CA GLU A 307 -19.65 -3.17 19.55
C GLU A 307 -19.26 -3.13 18.06
N THR A 308 -20.15 -3.54 17.16
CA THR A 308 -19.81 -3.79 15.75
C THR A 308 -20.29 -2.67 14.83
N LEU A 309 -21.38 -1.99 15.17
CA LEU A 309 -21.88 -0.84 14.40
C LEU A 309 -20.84 0.29 14.29
N PRO A 310 -20.13 0.69 15.35
CA PRO A 310 -19.14 1.76 15.23
C PRO A 310 -17.98 1.39 14.30
N VAL A 311 -17.52 0.13 14.33
CA VAL A 311 -16.48 -0.37 13.42
C VAL A 311 -17.00 -0.41 11.98
N PHE A 312 -18.23 -0.88 11.76
CA PHE A 312 -18.85 -0.85 10.43
C PHE A 312 -19.00 0.58 9.90
N ALA A 313 -19.44 1.53 10.74
CA ALA A 313 -19.52 2.93 10.37
C ALA A 313 -18.13 3.50 9.99
N TYR A 314 -17.06 3.10 10.70
CA TYR A 314 -15.70 3.46 10.33
C TYR A 314 -15.32 2.91 8.95
N ILE A 315 -15.58 1.63 8.68
CA ILE A 315 -15.33 1.01 7.37
C ILE A 315 -16.06 1.81 6.27
N VAL A 316 -17.34 2.11 6.46
CA VAL A 316 -18.13 2.88 5.49
C VAL A 316 -17.58 4.30 5.29
N ALA A 317 -17.10 4.95 6.35
CA ALA A 317 -16.52 6.30 6.28
C ALA A 317 -15.16 6.36 5.57
N THR A 318 -14.43 5.23 5.50
CA THR A 318 -13.13 5.13 4.83
C THR A 318 -13.21 4.60 3.40
N VAL A 319 -14.32 3.95 3.04
CA VAL A 319 -14.50 3.34 1.71
C VAL A 319 -15.26 4.31 0.81
N PRO A 320 -14.85 4.53 -0.45
CA PRO A 320 -15.43 5.58 -1.29
C PRO A 320 -16.91 5.36 -1.57
N THR A 321 -17.30 4.10 -1.80
CA THR A 321 -18.69 3.71 -1.94
C THR A 321 -18.86 2.24 -1.56
N ILE A 322 -19.82 1.95 -0.67
CA ILE A 322 -20.31 0.59 -0.46
C ILE A 322 -21.53 0.39 -1.34
N PRO A 323 -21.49 -0.52 -2.33
CA PRO A 323 -22.65 -0.82 -3.16
C PRO A 323 -23.82 -1.28 -2.29
N TYR A 324 -25.00 -0.71 -2.52
CA TYR A 324 -26.18 -1.13 -1.80
C TYR A 324 -26.56 -2.58 -2.13
N GLU A 325 -26.85 -3.33 -1.08
CA GLU A 325 -27.48 -4.64 -1.15
C GLU A 325 -28.70 -4.69 -0.21
N PRO A 326 -29.81 -5.36 -0.60
CA PRO A 326 -31.00 -5.50 0.26
C PRO A 326 -30.75 -6.05 1.66
N PHE A 327 -29.65 -6.79 1.82
CA PHE A 327 -29.18 -7.30 3.10
C PHE A 327 -28.92 -6.16 4.12
N PHE A 328 -28.25 -5.08 3.73
CA PHE A 328 -27.91 -4.01 4.67
C PHE A 328 -29.15 -3.31 5.22
N GLU A 329 -30.17 -3.09 4.37
CA GLU A 329 -31.44 -2.51 4.83
C GLU A 329 -32.15 -3.45 5.80
N GLN A 330 -32.18 -4.76 5.51
CA GLN A 330 -32.80 -5.73 6.40
C GLN A 330 -32.15 -5.74 7.78
N VAL A 331 -30.81 -5.66 7.85
CA VAL A 331 -30.08 -5.64 9.12
C VAL A 331 -30.26 -4.30 9.84
N MET A 332 -30.15 -3.17 9.15
CA MET A 332 -30.24 -1.83 9.77
C MET A 332 -31.67 -1.49 10.24
N ASN A 333 -32.71 -1.97 9.54
CA ASN A 333 -34.10 -1.60 9.80
C ASN A 333 -34.75 -2.37 10.98
N THR A 334 -34.00 -2.77 12.00
CA THR A 334 -34.55 -3.30 13.26
C THR A 334 -34.73 -2.16 14.27
N ASP A 335 -35.66 -2.30 15.23
CA ASP A 335 -35.86 -1.26 16.26
C ASP A 335 -34.59 -1.04 17.09
N GLU A 336 -33.84 -2.10 17.35
CA GLU A 336 -32.57 -2.05 18.08
C GLU A 336 -31.49 -1.31 17.28
N ASN A 337 -31.30 -1.64 16.00
CA ASN A 337 -30.24 -1.02 15.19
C ASN A 337 -30.54 0.43 14.85
N LEU A 338 -31.82 0.80 14.68
CA LEU A 338 -32.21 2.20 14.53
C LEU A 338 -31.93 3.02 15.80
N GLN A 339 -32.11 2.44 17.00
CA GLN A 339 -31.71 3.10 18.25
C GLN A 339 -30.18 3.27 18.34
N TRP A 340 -29.41 2.28 17.89
CA TRP A 340 -27.95 2.39 17.85
C TRP A 340 -27.46 3.41 16.82
N LEU A 341 -28.12 3.50 15.66
CA LEU A 341 -27.87 4.54 14.67
C LEU A 341 -28.14 5.93 15.24
N GLU A 342 -29.24 6.12 15.98
CA GLU A 342 -29.52 7.37 16.70
C GLU A 342 -28.42 7.70 17.71
N LYS A 343 -27.94 6.69 18.45
CA LYS A 343 -26.83 6.87 19.39
C LYS A 343 -25.54 7.29 18.67
N TYR A 344 -25.24 6.69 17.52
CA TYR A 344 -24.11 7.08 16.66
C TYR A 344 -24.16 8.54 16.24
N MET A 345 -25.35 9.03 15.86
CA MET A 345 -25.54 10.43 15.45
C MET A 345 -25.41 11.44 16.60
N THR A 346 -25.59 11.02 17.85
CA THR A 346 -25.73 11.92 19.01
C THR A 346 -24.59 11.84 20.03
N THR A 347 -23.81 10.76 20.00
CA THR A 347 -22.74 10.49 20.96
C THR A 347 -21.39 10.70 20.29
N PRO A 348 -20.38 11.26 20.96
CA PRO A 348 -19.02 11.29 20.44
C PRO A 348 -18.53 9.89 20.05
N PHE A 349 -17.90 9.76 18.89
CA PHE A 349 -17.57 8.47 18.30
C PHE A 349 -16.62 7.64 19.16
N ILE A 350 -15.65 8.26 19.83
CA ILE A 350 -14.75 7.60 20.79
C ILE A 350 -15.46 6.94 21.97
N GLU A 351 -16.64 7.42 22.37
CA GLU A 351 -17.44 6.76 23.42
C GLU A 351 -18.13 5.50 22.92
N LEU A 352 -18.37 5.41 21.61
CA LEU A 352 -18.97 4.26 20.93
C LEU A 352 -17.91 3.25 20.49
N CYS A 353 -16.75 3.74 20.07
CA CYS A 353 -15.62 2.97 19.57
C CYS A 353 -14.36 3.32 20.39
N PRO A 354 -14.21 2.82 21.63
CA PRO A 354 -13.10 3.22 22.51
C PRO A 354 -11.72 2.71 22.06
N VAL A 355 -11.67 1.94 20.98
CA VAL A 355 -10.41 1.43 20.42
C VAL A 355 -9.69 2.47 19.54
N ILE A 356 -10.38 3.50 19.07
CA ILE A 356 -9.78 4.53 18.17
C ILE A 356 -8.84 5.49 18.92
N SER A 357 -7.92 6.10 18.19
CA SER A 357 -7.09 7.19 18.69
C SER A 357 -7.87 8.52 18.78
N PRO A 358 -7.38 9.51 19.56
CA PRO A 358 -7.96 10.85 19.55
C PRO A 358 -7.97 11.52 18.16
N GLU A 359 -6.94 11.27 17.34
CA GLU A 359 -6.83 11.80 15.97
C GLU A 359 -7.88 11.18 15.04
N GLN A 360 -8.07 9.85 15.12
CA GLN A 360 -9.13 9.14 14.40
C GLN A 360 -10.51 9.67 14.83
N ASN A 361 -10.71 9.93 16.13
CA ASN A 361 -11.95 10.53 16.61
C ASN A 361 -12.15 11.95 16.08
N GLU A 362 -11.12 12.78 16.05
CA GLU A 362 -11.20 14.15 15.54
C GLU A 362 -11.67 14.16 14.08
N ARG A 363 -11.08 13.31 13.23
CA ARG A 363 -11.51 13.10 11.83
C ARG A 363 -12.99 12.70 11.76
N MET A 364 -13.38 11.65 12.48
CA MET A 364 -14.76 11.14 12.45
C MET A 364 -15.77 12.17 12.97
N GLU A 365 -15.40 13.02 13.93
CA GLU A 365 -16.28 14.08 14.43
C GLU A 365 -16.31 15.30 13.49
N GLU A 366 -15.22 15.62 12.78
CA GLU A 366 -15.16 16.67 11.76
C GLU A 366 -16.10 16.35 10.58
N TYR A 367 -16.10 15.10 10.12
CA TYR A 367 -16.88 14.65 8.95
C TYR A 367 -18.15 13.85 9.31
N LYS A 368 -18.57 13.88 10.59
CA LYS A 368 -19.65 13.05 11.12
C LYS A 368 -20.92 13.04 10.29
N ASP A 369 -21.33 14.20 9.78
CA ASP A 369 -22.55 14.31 8.98
C ASP A 369 -22.43 13.60 7.63
N MET A 370 -21.25 13.64 7.02
CA MET A 370 -20.93 12.93 5.79
C MET A 370 -20.84 11.43 6.05
N ASP A 371 -20.18 11.02 7.14
CA ASP A 371 -20.06 9.60 7.52
C ASP A 371 -21.43 8.97 7.80
N VAL A 372 -22.32 9.70 8.50
CA VAL A 372 -23.70 9.27 8.71
C VAL A 372 -24.44 9.18 7.38
N ALA A 373 -24.27 10.13 6.47
CA ALA A 373 -24.89 10.08 5.15
C ALA A 373 -24.40 8.87 4.34
N SER A 374 -23.09 8.56 4.35
CA SER A 374 -22.53 7.37 3.71
C SER A 374 -23.07 6.07 4.32
N LEU A 375 -23.23 6.02 5.64
CA LEU A 375 -23.85 4.88 6.32
C LEU A 375 -25.32 4.69 5.92
N LEU A 376 -26.08 5.78 5.83
CA LEU A 376 -27.46 5.76 5.33
C LEU A 376 -27.54 5.32 3.87
N TYR A 377 -26.63 5.82 3.03
CA TYR A 377 -26.51 5.44 1.63
C TYR A 377 -26.26 3.93 1.49
N ALA A 378 -25.28 3.38 2.20
CA ALA A 378 -24.96 1.96 2.18
C ALA A 378 -26.12 1.08 2.69
N CYS A 379 -26.88 1.56 3.67
CA CYS A 379 -27.90 0.75 4.35
C CYS A 379 -29.32 0.90 3.80
N PHE A 380 -29.65 1.91 3.01
CA PHE A 380 -31.03 2.15 2.59
C PHE A 380 -31.11 2.39 1.07
N GLU A 381 -31.70 1.43 0.34
CA GLU A 381 -31.97 1.49 -1.12
C GLU A 381 -32.58 2.81 -1.55
N ILE A 382 -33.40 3.33 -0.64
CA ILE A 382 -34.28 4.46 -0.80
C ILE A 382 -33.50 5.74 -1.10
N VAL A 383 -32.26 5.82 -0.61
CA VAL A 383 -31.32 6.88 -0.96
C VAL A 383 -31.05 6.80 -2.46
N HIS A 384 -30.72 5.65 -3.02
CA HIS A 384 -30.50 5.49 -4.47
C HIS A 384 -31.75 5.73 -5.34
N LEU A 385 -32.94 5.51 -4.79
CA LEU A 385 -34.21 5.67 -5.50
C LEU A 385 -34.81 7.09 -5.37
N ASN A 386 -34.18 7.98 -4.60
CA ASN A 386 -34.70 9.31 -4.28
C ASN A 386 -36.14 9.31 -3.73
N ASP A 387 -36.50 8.27 -2.96
CA ASP A 387 -37.85 8.06 -2.39
C ASP A 387 -37.86 8.24 -0.87
N PHE A 388 -37.54 9.45 -0.39
CA PHE A 388 -37.53 9.76 1.03
C PHE A 388 -38.90 9.63 1.74
N THR A 389 -39.95 9.22 1.02
CA THR A 389 -41.29 8.93 1.58
C THR A 389 -41.47 7.46 1.98
N ASN A 390 -40.50 6.60 1.66
CA ASN A 390 -40.60 5.17 1.92
C ASN A 390 -40.76 4.85 3.42
N PRO A 391 -41.71 3.97 3.81
CA PRO A 391 -41.97 3.64 5.21
C PRO A 391 -40.75 3.17 6.01
N LYS A 392 -39.78 2.50 5.37
CA LYS A 392 -38.56 2.01 6.04
C LYS A 392 -37.60 3.13 6.38
N PHE A 393 -37.43 4.12 5.49
CA PHE A 393 -36.63 5.32 5.74
C PHE A 393 -37.31 6.24 6.76
N MET A 394 -38.64 6.33 6.71
CA MET A 394 -39.45 7.13 7.65
C MET A 394 -39.37 6.66 9.11
N ARG A 395 -38.78 5.49 9.38
CA ARG A 395 -38.47 5.02 10.74
C ARG A 395 -37.29 5.75 11.37
N ILE A 396 -36.42 6.38 10.57
CA ILE A 396 -35.37 7.27 11.10
C ILE A 396 -36.06 8.53 11.66
N LEU A 397 -35.73 8.87 12.91
CA LEU A 397 -36.37 9.96 13.61
C LEU A 397 -35.96 11.34 13.03
N SER A 398 -36.91 12.28 13.04
CA SER A 398 -36.62 13.71 12.87
C SER A 398 -35.89 14.24 14.12
N PRO A 399 -34.91 15.15 14.00
CA PRO A 399 -34.53 15.89 12.78
C PRO A 399 -33.51 15.18 11.88
N TYR A 400 -32.99 14.00 12.25
CA TYR A 400 -31.86 13.37 11.55
C TYR A 400 -32.16 13.07 10.08
N ARG A 401 -33.33 12.49 9.78
CA ARG A 401 -33.71 12.23 8.38
C ARG A 401 -33.76 13.51 7.52
N GLU A 402 -34.19 14.64 8.10
CA GLU A 402 -34.34 15.92 7.41
C GLU A 402 -32.98 16.63 7.26
N ARG A 403 -32.11 16.49 8.28
CA ARG A 403 -30.74 17.01 8.27
C ARG A 403 -29.89 16.39 7.15
N PHE A 404 -30.03 15.09 6.90
CA PHE A 404 -29.21 14.39 5.91
C PHE A 404 -29.81 14.36 4.50
N GLU A 405 -31.07 14.76 4.32
CA GLU A 405 -31.72 14.72 3.00
C GLU A 405 -30.96 15.53 1.94
N GLU A 406 -30.39 16.69 2.31
CA GLU A 406 -29.60 17.53 1.40
C GLU A 406 -28.24 16.88 1.06
N ILE A 407 -27.53 16.34 2.06
CA ILE A 407 -26.22 15.66 1.86
C ILE A 407 -26.40 14.41 0.99
N LEU A 408 -27.45 13.63 1.24
CA LEU A 408 -27.76 12.43 0.46
C LEU A 408 -28.07 12.78 -1.01
N LYS A 409 -28.68 13.94 -1.28
CA LYS A 409 -28.91 14.43 -2.65
C LYS A 409 -27.62 14.82 -3.36
N GLU A 410 -26.64 15.38 -2.64
CA GLU A 410 -25.31 15.68 -3.19
C GLU A 410 -24.52 14.40 -3.50
N LEU A 411 -24.52 13.42 -2.60
CA LEU A 411 -23.86 12.12 -2.81
C LEU A 411 -24.42 11.36 -4.03
N MET A 412 -25.69 11.52 -4.35
CA MET A 412 -26.31 10.95 -5.57
C MET A 412 -25.92 11.67 -6.87
N SER A 413 -25.40 12.89 -6.79
CA SER A 413 -25.10 13.75 -7.93
C SER A 413 -23.65 13.69 -8.41
N LEU A 414 -22.78 13.07 -7.58
CA LEU A 414 -21.42 12.64 -7.90
C LEU A 414 -21.49 11.30 -8.63
#